data_AF-A0A4S2U186-F1
#
_entry.id   AF-A0A4S2U186-F1
#
_cell.length_a   1.000
_cell.length_b   1.000
_cell.length_c   1.000
_cell.angle_alpha   90.00
_cell.angle_beta   90.00
_cell.angle_gamma   90.00
#
_symmetry.space_group_name_H-M   'P 1'
#
loop_
_entity.id
_entity.type
_entity.pdbx_description
1 polymer ?
#
loop_
_entity_poly.entity_id
_entity_poly.type
_entity_poly.pdbx_seq_one_letter_code
_entity_poly.pdbx_strand_id
1 'polypeptide(L)'
;MTDFEPTPQARAAAWRAATLADIARRRTLFASAWNGRALHMIADLLDTVVISFWEEAPTEADGIPADARLALADAETEAADNPGTGFPPEFGQYVRHAMDRRPLRNPATADVTGSCLAEDDAQLSTALDTLHGHLAAAGTEEVARALLEAVFALHDKRAALAQLTRG
;
A
#
# COMPACT_ATOMS: atom_id res chain seq x y z
N MET A 1 -20.58 27.97 5.11
CA MET A 1 -19.75 26.88 4.57
C MET A 1 -20.68 25.72 4.30
N THR A 2 -20.74 25.23 3.08
CA THR A 2 -21.34 23.93 2.81
C THR A 2 -20.40 22.89 3.40
N ASP A 3 -20.86 22.13 4.39
CA ASP A 3 -20.10 21.03 4.97
C ASP A 3 -19.77 20.04 3.85
N PHE A 4 -18.49 19.89 3.54
CA PHE A 4 -18.03 18.86 2.61
C PHE A 4 -18.27 17.50 3.26
N GLU A 5 -19.08 16.66 2.63
CA GLU A 5 -19.28 15.29 3.07
C GLU A 5 -18.52 14.35 2.12
N PRO A 6 -17.52 13.60 2.61
CA PRO A 6 -16.76 12.71 1.77
C PRO A 6 -17.63 11.55 1.29
N THR A 7 -17.46 11.20 0.02
CA THR A 7 -18.14 10.08 -0.62
C THR A 7 -17.77 8.75 0.04
N PRO A 8 -18.59 7.69 -0.08
CA PRO A 8 -18.24 6.37 0.42
C PRO A 8 -16.89 5.85 -0.12
N GLN A 9 -16.54 6.18 -1.36
CA GLN A 9 -15.26 5.86 -1.98
C GLN A 9 -14.10 6.59 -1.30
N ALA A 10 -14.24 7.90 -1.06
CA ALA A 10 -13.24 8.69 -0.35
C ALA A 10 -13.01 8.18 1.08
N ARG A 11 -14.08 7.82 1.79
CA ARG A 11 -13.99 7.20 3.13
C ARG A 11 -13.25 5.86 3.08
N ALA A 12 -13.57 5.01 2.10
CA ALA A 12 -12.87 3.75 1.91
C ALA A 12 -11.38 3.96 1.56
N ALA A 13 -11.06 4.96 0.75
CA ALA A 13 -9.67 5.31 0.41
C ALA A 13 -8.90 5.80 1.64
N ALA A 14 -9.50 6.70 2.43
CA ALA A 14 -8.96 7.16 3.71
C ALA A 14 -8.72 5.97 4.66
N TRP A 15 -9.67 5.06 4.79
CA TRP A 15 -9.50 3.87 5.64
C TRP A 15 -8.36 2.96 5.21
N ARG A 16 -8.18 2.78 3.90
CA ARG A 16 -7.04 2.02 3.37
C ARG A 16 -5.74 2.76 3.67
N ALA A 17 -5.66 4.07 3.46
CA ALA A 17 -4.49 4.87 3.80
C ALA A 17 -4.14 4.77 5.30
N ALA A 18 -5.14 4.86 6.18
CA ALA A 18 -4.97 4.69 7.63
C ALA A 18 -4.45 3.30 8.00
N THR A 19 -4.94 2.25 7.32
CA THR A 19 -4.46 0.88 7.50
C THR A 19 -2.99 0.75 7.10
N LEU A 20 -2.60 1.36 5.98
CA LEU A 20 -1.20 1.37 5.54
C LEU A 20 -0.30 2.15 6.51
N ALA A 21 -0.78 3.28 7.04
CA ALA A 21 -0.05 4.05 8.05
C ALA A 21 0.16 3.22 9.34
N ASP A 22 -0.85 2.46 9.78
CA ASP A 22 -0.72 1.54 10.91
C ASP A 22 0.31 0.42 10.64
N ILE A 23 0.30 -0.17 9.44
CA ILE A 23 1.32 -1.15 9.05
C ILE A 23 2.72 -0.53 9.11
N ALA A 24 2.89 0.69 8.58
CA ALA A 24 4.17 1.40 8.61
C ALA A 24 4.65 1.60 10.05
N ARG A 25 3.77 2.09 10.94
CA ARG A 25 4.07 2.28 12.37
C ARG A 25 4.40 0.99 13.09
N ARG A 26 3.70 -0.13 12.82
CA ARG A 26 4.03 -1.42 13.44
C ARG A 26 5.39 -1.94 13.01
N ARG A 27 5.78 -1.69 11.76
CA ARG A 27 7.09 -2.11 11.23
C ARG A 27 8.24 -1.34 11.85
N THR A 28 8.05 -0.11 12.34
CA THR A 28 9.14 0.65 13.00
C THR A 28 9.70 -0.08 14.21
N LEU A 29 8.89 -0.90 14.89
CA LEU A 29 9.28 -1.68 16.07
C LEU A 29 10.39 -2.71 15.80
N PHE A 30 10.52 -3.15 14.54
CA PHE A 30 11.48 -4.19 14.13
C PHE A 30 12.51 -3.66 13.12
N ALA A 31 12.41 -2.39 12.74
CA ALA A 31 13.24 -1.78 11.72
C ALA A 31 14.59 -1.30 12.29
N SER A 32 15.62 -1.23 11.43
CA SER A 32 16.82 -0.47 11.73
C SER A 32 16.50 1.01 11.91
N ALA A 33 17.36 1.78 12.58
CA ALA A 33 17.13 3.21 12.82
C ALA A 33 16.89 4.02 11.52
N TRP A 34 17.57 3.65 10.43
CA TRP A 34 17.39 4.28 9.12
C TRP A 34 16.00 3.97 8.53
N ASN A 35 15.65 2.69 8.45
CA ASN A 35 14.34 2.27 7.90
C ASN A 35 13.18 2.73 8.81
N GLY A 36 13.41 2.83 10.12
CA GLY A 36 12.43 3.35 11.07
C GLY A 36 12.05 4.80 10.79
N ARG A 37 13.02 5.66 10.41
CA ARG A 37 12.73 7.05 10.02
C ARG A 37 11.88 7.11 8.75
N ALA A 38 12.24 6.34 7.73
CA ALA A 38 11.47 6.27 6.48
C ALA A 38 10.04 5.77 6.73
N LEU A 39 9.88 4.74 7.57
CA LEU A 39 8.57 4.22 7.96
C LEU A 39 7.70 5.25 8.72
N HIS A 40 8.31 6.08 9.58
CA HIS A 40 7.59 7.20 10.20
C HIS A 40 7.15 8.23 9.17
N MET A 41 8.02 8.60 8.23
CA MET A 41 7.67 9.56 7.17
C MET A 41 6.55 9.03 6.26
N ILE A 42 6.60 7.74 5.87
CA ILE A 42 5.53 7.09 5.12
C ILE A 42 4.21 7.13 5.91
N ALA A 43 4.24 6.88 7.22
CA ALA A 43 3.04 6.95 8.06
C ALA A 43 2.44 8.36 8.12
N ASP A 44 3.28 9.39 8.30
CA ASP A 44 2.84 10.79 8.37
C ASP A 44 2.26 11.27 7.03
N LEU A 45 2.88 10.87 5.91
CA LEU A 45 2.34 11.16 4.57
C LEU A 45 1.00 10.44 4.36
N LEU A 46 0.84 9.20 4.82
CA LEU A 46 -0.43 8.49 4.74
C LEU A 46 -1.51 9.09 5.65
N ASP A 47 -1.15 9.65 6.81
CA ASP A 47 -2.08 10.43 7.62
C ASP A 47 -2.54 11.69 6.89
N THR A 48 -1.64 12.35 6.15
CA THR A 48 -1.98 13.49 5.29
C THR A 48 -3.01 13.07 4.23
N VAL A 49 -2.81 11.91 3.59
CA VAL A 49 -3.79 11.32 2.67
C VAL A 49 -5.15 11.11 3.34
N VAL A 50 -5.17 10.58 4.58
CA VAL A 50 -6.41 10.40 5.35
C VAL A 50 -7.12 11.72 5.56
N ILE A 51 -6.42 12.73 6.07
CA ILE A 51 -6.97 14.06 6.37
C ILE A 51 -7.56 14.70 5.12
N SER A 52 -6.81 14.70 4.02
CA SER A 52 -7.27 15.29 2.76
C SER A 52 -8.55 14.62 2.23
N PHE A 53 -8.69 13.29 2.35
CA PHE A 53 -9.94 12.62 1.94
C PHE A 53 -11.15 12.97 2.81
N TRP A 54 -10.95 13.43 4.04
CA TRP A 54 -12.03 13.87 4.93
C TRP A 54 -12.35 15.36 4.80
N GLU A 55 -11.35 16.20 4.51
CA GLU A 55 -11.46 17.65 4.65
C GLU A 55 -11.47 18.40 3.32
N GLU A 56 -11.00 17.79 2.23
CA GLU A 56 -10.83 18.48 0.95
C GLU A 56 -11.78 17.97 -0.13
N ALA A 57 -12.38 18.91 -0.86
CA ALA A 57 -13.09 18.60 -2.08
C ALA A 57 -12.09 18.18 -3.18
N PRO A 58 -12.38 17.11 -3.94
CA PRO A 58 -11.51 16.69 -5.03
C PRO A 58 -11.44 17.75 -6.13
N THR A 59 -10.24 17.99 -6.63
CA THR A 59 -9.97 19.00 -7.67
C THR A 59 -10.07 18.43 -9.09
N GLU A 60 -10.02 17.10 -9.22
CA GLU A 60 -9.99 16.38 -10.49
C GLU A 60 -11.09 15.32 -10.59
N ALA A 61 -11.32 14.80 -11.80
CA ALA A 61 -12.35 13.82 -12.10
C ALA A 61 -12.08 12.42 -11.51
N ASP A 62 -10.86 12.17 -11.05
CA ASP A 62 -10.49 10.93 -10.33
C ASP A 62 -11.06 10.87 -8.91
N GLY A 63 -11.59 12.00 -8.42
CA GLY A 63 -12.17 12.11 -7.08
C GLY A 63 -11.13 12.15 -5.96
N ILE A 64 -9.84 12.28 -6.29
CA ILE A 64 -8.74 12.30 -5.31
C ILE A 64 -8.36 13.77 -5.04
N PRO A 65 -8.29 14.20 -3.76
CA PRO A 65 -7.78 15.52 -3.41
C PRO A 65 -6.32 15.73 -3.86
N ALA A 66 -5.96 16.97 -4.18
CA ALA A 66 -4.61 17.27 -4.68
C ALA A 66 -3.53 16.91 -3.65
N ASP A 67 -3.75 17.24 -2.39
CA ASP A 67 -2.78 16.99 -1.31
C ASP A 67 -2.68 15.50 -0.99
N ALA A 68 -3.80 14.76 -1.05
CA ALA A 68 -3.80 13.29 -0.98
C ALA A 68 -2.95 12.67 -2.11
N ARG A 69 -3.05 13.19 -3.33
CA ARG A 69 -2.28 12.68 -4.46
C ARG A 69 -0.78 12.93 -4.30
N LEU A 70 -0.41 14.14 -3.88
CA LEU A 70 0.98 14.52 -3.64
C LEU A 70 1.58 13.71 -2.49
N ALA A 71 0.91 13.66 -1.35
CA ALA A 71 1.37 12.90 -0.18
C ALA A 71 1.52 11.40 -0.50
N LEU A 72 0.61 10.82 -1.30
CA LEU A 72 0.73 9.43 -1.72
C LEU A 72 1.92 9.18 -2.65
N ALA A 73 2.20 10.11 -3.58
CA ALA A 73 3.36 10.03 -4.47
C ALA A 73 4.69 10.19 -3.70
N ASP A 74 4.72 11.10 -2.72
CA ASP A 74 5.87 11.29 -1.85
C ASP A 74 6.12 10.04 -0.98
N ALA A 75 5.04 9.40 -0.49
CA ALA A 75 5.16 8.16 0.29
C ALA A 75 5.67 6.99 -0.56
N GLU A 76 5.24 6.89 -1.82
CA GLU A 76 5.76 5.92 -2.79
C GLU A 76 7.25 6.19 -3.10
N THR A 77 7.66 7.45 -3.20
CA THR A 77 9.06 7.85 -3.40
C THR A 77 9.92 7.48 -2.20
N GLU A 78 9.47 7.79 -0.98
CA GLU A 78 10.19 7.45 0.25
C GLU A 78 10.35 5.92 0.40
N ALA A 79 9.33 5.14 0.05
CA ALA A 79 9.43 3.68 0.05
C ALA A 79 10.42 3.15 -1.01
N ALA A 80 10.46 3.76 -2.19
CA ALA A 80 11.39 3.38 -3.26
C ALA A 80 12.85 3.70 -2.90
N ASP A 81 13.09 4.85 -2.28
CA ASP A 81 14.41 5.27 -1.81
C ASP A 81 14.89 4.45 -0.60
N ASN A 82 13.94 3.82 0.12
CA ASN A 82 14.21 2.98 1.28
C ASN A 82 13.61 1.56 1.13
N PRO A 83 14.18 0.68 0.30
CA PRO A 83 13.65 -0.68 0.07
C PRO A 83 13.53 -1.54 1.35
N GLY A 84 14.28 -1.20 2.39
CA GLY A 84 14.24 -1.87 3.69
C GLY A 84 12.99 -1.56 4.53
N THR A 85 12.08 -0.71 4.04
CA THR A 85 10.75 -0.46 4.66
C THR A 85 9.76 -1.60 4.41
N GLY A 86 10.01 -2.45 3.41
CA GLY A 86 9.12 -3.55 3.01
C GLY A 86 7.83 -3.10 2.31
N PHE A 87 7.71 -1.81 1.97
CA PHE A 87 6.59 -1.32 1.16
C PHE A 87 6.86 -1.66 -0.31
N PRO A 88 5.91 -2.29 -1.03
CA PRO A 88 6.09 -2.60 -2.43
C PRO A 88 6.07 -1.31 -3.27
N PRO A 89 6.71 -1.30 -4.45
CA PRO A 89 6.53 -0.23 -5.42
C PRO A 89 5.04 -0.02 -5.75
N GLU A 90 4.66 1.24 -5.98
CA GLU A 90 3.28 1.63 -6.34
C GLU A 90 2.21 1.18 -5.33
N PHE A 91 2.55 1.05 -4.04
CA PHE A 91 1.59 0.61 -3.02
C PHE A 91 0.36 1.54 -2.89
N GLY A 92 0.45 2.78 -3.36
CA GLY A 92 -0.68 3.70 -3.42
C GLY A 92 -1.80 3.22 -4.34
N GLN A 93 -1.56 2.21 -5.18
CA GLN A 93 -2.63 1.50 -5.89
C GLN A 93 -3.71 0.94 -4.94
N TYR A 94 -3.35 0.56 -3.71
CA TYR A 94 -4.32 0.03 -2.73
C TYR A 94 -5.30 1.10 -2.27
N VAL A 95 -4.84 2.36 -2.15
CA VAL A 95 -5.67 3.52 -1.84
C VAL A 95 -6.50 3.91 -3.07
N ARG A 96 -5.84 4.07 -4.23
CA ARG A 96 -6.49 4.46 -5.51
C ARG A 96 -7.58 3.49 -5.94
N HIS A 97 -7.38 2.18 -5.74
CA HIS A 97 -8.39 1.17 -6.06
C HIS A 97 -9.73 1.42 -5.35
N ALA A 98 -9.75 1.99 -4.14
CA ALA A 98 -11.00 2.33 -3.46
C ALA A 98 -11.82 3.38 -4.22
N MET A 99 -11.13 4.24 -4.98
CA MET A 99 -11.71 5.32 -5.78
C MET A 99 -12.13 4.85 -7.17
N ASP A 100 -11.19 4.24 -7.91
CA ASP A 100 -11.36 4.01 -9.35
C ASP A 100 -11.62 2.55 -9.73
N ARG A 101 -11.51 1.62 -8.76
CA ARG A 101 -11.66 0.16 -8.96
C ARG A 101 -10.78 -0.39 -10.08
N ARG A 102 -9.67 0.29 -10.41
CA ARG A 102 -8.70 -0.24 -11.38
C ARG A 102 -8.07 -1.52 -10.84
N PRO A 103 -7.78 -2.51 -11.70
CA PRO A 103 -7.17 -3.76 -11.26
C PRO A 103 -5.87 -3.50 -10.52
N LEU A 104 -5.74 -4.12 -9.34
CA LEU A 104 -4.47 -4.18 -8.62
C LEU A 104 -3.49 -5.04 -9.40
N ARG A 105 -2.21 -4.67 -9.35
CA ARG A 105 -1.14 -5.33 -10.06
C ARG A 105 -0.07 -5.78 -9.08
N ASN A 106 0.47 -6.96 -9.33
CA ASN A 106 1.66 -7.39 -8.64
C ASN A 106 2.86 -6.57 -9.11
N PRO A 107 3.76 -6.17 -8.19
CA PRO A 107 5.06 -5.65 -8.56
C PRO A 107 5.80 -6.68 -9.40
N ALA A 108 6.56 -6.20 -10.38
CA ALA A 108 7.37 -7.03 -11.26
C ALA A 108 8.25 -7.99 -10.45
N THR A 109 8.34 -9.24 -10.92
CA THR A 109 9.20 -10.27 -10.34
C THR A 109 10.65 -9.78 -10.41
N ALA A 110 11.40 -9.90 -9.31
CA ALA A 110 12.86 -9.85 -9.42
C ALA A 110 13.31 -11.03 -10.29
N ASP A 111 14.37 -10.89 -11.09
CA ASP A 111 14.92 -12.01 -11.87
C ASP A 111 15.46 -13.09 -10.93
N VAL A 112 14.60 -14.04 -10.53
CA VAL A 112 14.93 -15.15 -9.65
C VAL A 112 15.47 -16.31 -10.49
N THR A 113 16.78 -16.54 -10.46
CA THR A 113 17.47 -17.49 -11.36
C THR A 113 17.66 -18.93 -10.82
N GLY A 114 16.88 -19.37 -9.82
CA GLY A 114 16.93 -20.74 -9.28
C GLY A 114 15.56 -21.44 -9.33
N SER A 115 15.49 -22.71 -9.76
CA SER A 115 14.21 -23.41 -10.02
C SER A 115 13.27 -23.44 -8.80
N CYS A 116 13.77 -23.77 -7.60
CA CYS A 116 12.93 -23.78 -6.40
C CYS A 116 12.49 -22.36 -5.98
N LEU A 117 13.36 -21.36 -6.12
CA LEU A 117 13.04 -19.97 -5.76
C LEU A 117 12.06 -19.34 -6.76
N ALA A 118 12.10 -19.76 -8.02
CA ALA A 118 11.15 -19.35 -9.04
C ALA A 118 9.76 -19.96 -8.79
N GLU A 119 9.69 -21.23 -8.34
CA GLU A 119 8.43 -21.85 -7.91
C GLU A 119 7.83 -21.13 -6.69
N ASP A 120 8.65 -20.80 -5.69
CA ASP A 120 8.21 -20.05 -4.51
C ASP A 120 7.70 -18.64 -4.86
N ASP A 121 8.39 -17.90 -5.74
CA ASP A 121 7.91 -16.58 -6.19
C ASP A 121 6.61 -16.69 -6.99
N ALA A 122 6.46 -17.71 -7.85
CA ALA A 122 5.22 -17.96 -8.59
C ALA A 122 4.03 -18.28 -7.67
N GLN A 123 4.25 -19.06 -6.61
CA GLN A 123 3.24 -19.32 -5.58
C GLN A 123 2.85 -18.04 -4.83
N LEU A 124 3.84 -17.22 -4.44
CA LEU A 124 3.57 -15.95 -3.76
C LEU A 124 2.84 -14.95 -4.67
N SER A 125 3.17 -14.89 -5.96
CA SER A 125 2.46 -14.07 -6.94
C SER A 125 1.01 -14.53 -7.10
N THR A 126 0.77 -15.84 -7.21
CA THR A 126 -0.59 -16.40 -7.31
C THR A 126 -1.42 -16.10 -6.06
N ALA A 127 -0.79 -16.18 -4.88
CA ALA A 127 -1.44 -15.83 -3.62
C ALA A 127 -1.77 -14.32 -3.54
N LEU A 128 -0.88 -13.45 -4.03
CA LEU A 128 -1.15 -12.01 -4.14
C LEU A 128 -2.32 -11.72 -5.09
N ASP A 129 -2.35 -12.34 -6.27
CA ASP A 129 -3.47 -12.19 -7.22
C ASP A 129 -4.81 -12.60 -6.59
N THR A 130 -4.80 -13.70 -5.83
CA THR A 130 -5.98 -14.18 -5.11
C THR A 130 -6.43 -13.16 -4.06
N LEU A 131 -5.50 -12.64 -3.25
CA LEU A 131 -5.83 -11.62 -2.25
C LEU A 131 -6.28 -10.30 -2.87
N HIS A 132 -5.74 -9.89 -4.02
CA HIS A 132 -6.19 -8.72 -4.76
C HIS A 132 -7.64 -8.90 -5.25
N GLY A 133 -7.97 -10.09 -5.75
CA GLY A 133 -9.36 -10.44 -6.10
C GLY A 133 -10.30 -10.35 -4.91
N HIS A 134 -9.90 -10.85 -3.74
CA HIS A 134 -10.68 -10.71 -2.51
C HIS A 134 -10.79 -9.26 -2.03
N LEU A 135 -9.72 -8.47 -2.14
CA LEU A 135 -9.71 -7.05 -1.75
C LEU A 135 -10.60 -6.20 -2.67
N ALA A 136 -10.71 -6.59 -3.95
CA ALA A 136 -11.63 -5.98 -4.89
C ALA A 136 -13.09 -6.25 -4.53
N ALA A 137 -13.39 -7.45 -4.03
CA ALA A 137 -14.71 -7.90 -3.60
C ALA A 137 -15.06 -7.55 -2.14
N ALA A 138 -14.13 -6.97 -1.37
CA ALA A 138 -14.32 -6.70 0.05
C ALA A 138 -15.51 -5.74 0.28
N GLY A 139 -16.49 -6.20 1.04
CA GLY A 139 -17.72 -5.46 1.35
C GLY A 139 -17.66 -4.60 2.62
N THR A 140 -16.63 -4.77 3.46
CA THR A 140 -16.45 -3.99 4.70
C THR A 140 -15.01 -3.54 4.91
N GLU A 141 -14.82 -2.52 5.74
CA GLU A 141 -13.52 -1.96 6.09
C GLU A 141 -12.66 -2.96 6.87
N GLU A 142 -13.26 -3.77 7.75
CA GLU A 142 -12.54 -4.78 8.52
C GLU A 142 -11.98 -5.89 7.63
N VAL A 143 -12.77 -6.34 6.64
CA VAL A 143 -12.33 -7.34 5.66
C VAL A 143 -11.22 -6.75 4.79
N ALA A 144 -11.37 -5.52 4.33
CA ALA A 144 -10.34 -4.84 3.56
C ALA A 144 -9.04 -4.68 4.35
N ARG A 145 -9.11 -4.35 5.65
CA ARG A 145 -7.95 -4.28 6.54
C ARG A 145 -7.22 -5.61 6.66
N ALA A 146 -7.94 -6.69 6.98
CA ALA A 146 -7.33 -8.02 7.13
C ALA A 146 -6.66 -8.49 5.82
N LEU A 147 -7.28 -8.18 4.67
CA LEU A 147 -6.71 -8.47 3.36
C LEU A 147 -5.46 -7.61 3.06
N LEU A 148 -5.46 -6.33 3.41
CA LEU A 148 -4.28 -5.47 3.27
C LEU A 148 -3.11 -5.97 4.12
N GLU A 149 -3.36 -6.37 5.37
CA GLU A 149 -2.34 -6.96 6.22
C GLU A 149 -1.76 -8.25 5.61
N ALA A 150 -2.62 -9.13 5.08
CA ALA A 150 -2.20 -10.34 4.40
C ALA A 150 -1.38 -10.05 3.13
N VAL A 151 -1.79 -9.07 2.32
CA VAL A 151 -1.08 -8.62 1.12
C VAL A 151 0.32 -8.11 1.48
N PHE A 152 0.42 -7.26 2.51
CA PHE A 152 1.71 -6.71 2.94
C PHE A 152 2.65 -7.78 3.54
N ALA A 153 2.09 -8.77 4.25
CA ALA A 153 2.87 -9.92 4.71
C ALA A 153 3.39 -10.79 3.55
N LEU A 154 2.65 -10.92 2.44
CA LEU A 154 3.14 -11.61 1.24
C LEU A 154 4.23 -10.79 0.52
N HIS A 155 4.09 -9.47 0.46
CA HIS A 155 5.15 -8.61 -0.09
C HIS A 155 6.45 -8.72 0.70
N ASP A 156 6.38 -8.78 2.04
CA ASP A 156 7.57 -8.99 2.88
C ASP A 156 8.26 -10.32 2.56
N LYS A 157 7.47 -11.40 2.38
CA LYS A 157 8.01 -12.71 2.00
C LYS A 157 8.70 -12.67 0.62
N ARG A 158 8.08 -12.01 -0.36
CA ARG A 158 8.67 -11.84 -1.70
C ARG A 158 9.94 -11.00 -1.66
N ALA A 159 9.96 -9.93 -0.86
CA ALA A 159 11.15 -9.11 -0.67
C ALA A 159 12.30 -9.90 -0.02
N ALA A 160 12.01 -10.73 0.98
CA ALA A 160 12.99 -11.63 1.61
C ALA A 160 13.53 -12.67 0.60
N LEU A 161 12.65 -13.27 -0.20
CA LEU A 161 13.05 -14.21 -1.26
C LEU A 161 13.97 -13.55 -2.31
N ALA A 162 13.66 -12.31 -2.71
CA ALA A 162 14.48 -11.53 -3.63
C ALA A 162 15.85 -11.13 -3.04
N GLN A 163 16.01 -11.06 -1.72
CA GLN A 163 17.31 -10.84 -1.07
C GLN A 163 18.15 -12.12 -1.06
N LEU A 164 17.52 -13.29 -0.84
CA LEU A 164 18.20 -14.59 -0.87
C LEU A 164 18.78 -14.95 -2.24
N THR A 165 18.23 -14.41 -3.32
CA THR A 165 18.72 -14.64 -4.69
C THR A 165 19.90 -13.76 -5.07
N ARG A 166 20.19 -12.70 -4.30
CA ARG A 166 21.29 -11.77 -4.54
C ARG A 166 22.52 -12.01 -3.65
N GLY A 167 22.39 -12.85 -2.63
CA GLY A 167 23.47 -13.24 -1.72
C GLY A 167 24.13 -14.54 -2.16
#